data_AF-A0A495ZWR5-F1
#
_entry.id   AF-A0A495ZWR5-F1
#
_cell.length_a   1.000
_cell.length_b   1.000
_cell.length_c   1.000
_cell.angle_alpha   90.00
_cell.angle_beta   90.00
_cell.angle_gamma   90.00
#
_symmetry.space_group_name_H-M   'P 1'
#
loop_
_entity.id
_entity.type
_entity.pdbx_description
1 polymer ?
#
loop_
_entity_poly.entity_id
_entity_poly.type
_entity_poly.pdbx_seq_one_letter_code
_entity_poly.pdbx_strand_id
1 'polypeptide(L)'
;MREPDASQPEESACAVDTDLLLWWEDFYLSIFEYVLPKMGAMKGKKVLELGTGTGGTATMLAKLGASVVGIDLLPFRLDEAKERVNQHNVTNAVDFSLMDATQLAFPDNTFDFIISKSVLVFTEHAQTAKECYRVLKPGGKAIFIENMQNHPMVWLYRKLFLKYSRELHYFSIADIRAIGKEFDEMEHREFHLLSLGALFWQKVIPIPLFYRGTLQLLRLIDRSLLRMLPIFKRFCWITAMVCHKKT
;
A
#
# COMPACT_ATOMS: atom_id res chain seq x y z
N MET A 1 18.97 -31.61 -29.14
CA MET A 1 19.58 -30.98 -27.95
C MET A 1 20.35 -29.76 -28.41
N ARG A 2 19.85 -28.56 -28.09
CA ARG A 2 20.60 -27.31 -28.11
C ARG A 2 20.51 -26.76 -26.70
N GLU A 3 21.65 -26.59 -26.05
CA GLU A 3 21.73 -25.89 -24.78
C GLU A 3 21.34 -24.42 -24.97
N PRO A 4 20.66 -23.77 -24.00
CA PRO A 4 20.50 -22.33 -24.04
C PRO A 4 21.79 -21.64 -23.58
N ASP A 5 22.21 -20.72 -24.44
CA ASP A 5 23.33 -19.79 -24.31
C ASP A 5 23.23 -18.91 -23.04
N ALA A 6 24.32 -18.91 -22.26
CA ALA A 6 24.53 -18.09 -21.09
C ALA A 6 25.14 -16.74 -21.50
N SER A 7 24.32 -15.81 -21.98
CA SER A 7 24.76 -14.43 -22.21
C SER A 7 23.61 -13.42 -22.32
N GLN A 8 22.91 -13.16 -21.21
CA GLN A 8 22.19 -11.90 -21.01
C GLN A 8 22.45 -11.36 -19.59
N PRO A 9 22.83 -10.08 -19.43
CA PRO A 9 23.14 -9.51 -18.13
C PRO A 9 21.87 -9.37 -17.27
N GLU A 10 22.00 -9.70 -15.98
CA GLU A 10 20.97 -9.57 -14.95
C GLU A 10 20.47 -8.12 -14.81
N GLU A 11 19.39 -7.79 -15.52
CA GLU A 11 18.55 -6.62 -15.23
C GLU A 11 17.36 -7.04 -14.34
N SER A 12 17.67 -7.69 -13.22
CA SER A 12 16.71 -8.12 -12.20
C SER A 12 16.64 -7.09 -11.07
N ALA A 13 16.09 -5.92 -11.39
CA ALA A 13 15.75 -4.89 -10.40
C ALA A 13 14.23 -4.88 -10.18
N CYS A 14 13.76 -5.53 -9.12
CA CYS A 14 12.49 -5.27 -8.40
C CYS A 14 11.31 -4.76 -9.27
N ALA A 15 10.95 -5.46 -10.34
CA ALA A 15 9.77 -5.09 -11.13
C ALA A 15 8.51 -5.52 -10.35
N VAL A 16 7.74 -4.54 -9.88
CA VAL A 16 6.43 -4.79 -9.26
C VAL A 16 5.46 -5.24 -10.35
N ASP A 17 4.97 -6.47 -10.23
CA ASP A 17 3.93 -7.02 -11.10
C ASP A 17 2.62 -6.23 -10.89
N THR A 18 2.26 -5.44 -11.91
CA THR A 18 1.18 -4.44 -11.85
C THR A 18 -0.19 -5.10 -11.72
N ASP A 19 -0.36 -6.30 -12.27
CA ASP A 19 -1.62 -7.05 -12.29
C ASP A 19 -2.00 -7.52 -10.87
N LEU A 20 -1.03 -7.57 -9.95
CA LEU A 20 -1.24 -7.88 -8.54
C LEU A 20 -1.75 -6.68 -7.73
N LEU A 21 -1.65 -5.47 -8.28
CA LEU A 21 -2.15 -4.23 -7.69
C LEU A 21 -3.58 -3.94 -8.16
N LEU A 22 -4.52 -4.84 -7.84
CA LEU A 22 -5.93 -4.75 -8.21
C LEU A 22 -6.51 -3.33 -8.17
N TRP A 23 -7.23 -2.98 -9.25
CA TRP A 23 -8.00 -1.76 -9.53
C TRP A 23 -7.24 -0.47 -9.18
N TRP A 24 -6.91 0.33 -10.21
CA TRP A 24 -6.11 1.57 -10.17
C TRP A 24 -4.59 1.36 -10.11
N GLU A 25 -4.12 0.34 -10.86
CA GLU A 25 -2.72 -0.12 -10.94
C GLU A 25 -1.72 1.04 -11.03
N ASP A 26 -1.92 1.98 -11.95
CA ASP A 26 -0.97 3.08 -12.14
C ASP A 26 -0.78 3.92 -10.88
N PHE A 27 -1.87 4.20 -10.15
CA PHE A 27 -1.83 5.09 -8.98
C PHE A 27 -1.03 4.47 -7.84
N TYR A 28 -1.27 3.18 -7.56
CA TYR A 28 -0.53 2.45 -6.55
C TYR A 28 0.93 2.19 -6.92
N LEU A 29 1.28 2.07 -8.20
CA LEU A 29 2.67 1.88 -8.60
C LEU A 29 3.59 2.98 -8.07
N SER A 30 3.20 4.25 -8.21
CA SER A 30 4.02 5.36 -7.71
C SER A 30 4.19 5.36 -6.19
N ILE A 31 3.25 4.74 -5.47
CA ILE A 31 3.30 4.57 -4.03
C ILE A 31 4.25 3.42 -3.68
N PHE A 32 4.15 2.28 -4.37
CA PHE A 32 5.06 1.13 -4.18
C PHE A 32 6.50 1.47 -4.57
N GLU A 33 6.73 2.24 -5.64
CA GLU A 33 8.03 2.81 -5.99
C GLU A 33 8.63 3.67 -4.87
N TYR A 34 7.79 4.30 -4.05
CA TYR A 34 8.23 5.09 -2.91
C TYR A 34 8.48 4.23 -1.67
N VAL A 35 7.60 3.26 -1.35
CA VAL A 35 7.68 2.50 -0.09
C VAL A 35 8.60 1.27 -0.15
N LEU A 36 8.66 0.55 -1.27
CA LEU A 36 9.47 -0.68 -1.36
C LEU A 36 10.97 -0.44 -1.12
N PRO A 37 11.61 0.60 -1.70
CA PRO A 37 13.02 0.87 -1.40
C PRO A 37 13.27 1.19 0.08
N LYS A 38 12.25 1.73 0.77
CA LYS A 38 12.33 2.05 2.20
C LYS A 38 12.17 0.81 3.08
N MET A 39 11.38 -0.17 2.65
CA MET A 39 11.33 -1.48 3.31
C MET A 39 12.65 -2.24 3.09
N GLY A 40 13.28 -2.11 1.92
CA GLY A 40 14.53 -2.81 1.59
C GLY A 40 14.29 -4.19 0.98
N ALA A 41 15.28 -5.08 1.03
CA ALA A 41 15.17 -6.40 0.41
C ALA A 41 14.14 -7.29 1.13
N MET A 42 13.23 -7.91 0.36
CA MET A 42 12.16 -8.77 0.88
C MET A 42 12.62 -10.21 1.17
N LYS A 43 13.68 -10.68 0.52
CA LYS A 43 14.16 -12.06 0.65
C LYS A 43 14.43 -12.43 2.11
N GLY A 44 13.72 -13.45 2.60
CA GLY A 44 13.86 -13.95 3.97
C GLY A 44 13.22 -13.07 5.05
N LYS A 45 12.45 -12.05 4.67
CA LYS A 45 11.76 -11.16 5.61
C LYS A 45 10.37 -11.66 5.93
N LYS A 46 9.96 -11.52 7.19
CA LYS A 46 8.61 -11.85 7.64
C LYS A 46 7.73 -10.60 7.61
N VAL A 47 6.64 -10.64 6.84
CA VAL A 47 5.76 -9.49 6.62
C VAL A 47 4.35 -9.79 7.10
N LEU A 48 3.73 -8.83 7.81
CA LEU A 48 2.31 -8.86 8.14
C LEU A 48 1.55 -7.92 7.20
N GLU A 49 0.56 -8.41 6.48
CA GLU A 49 -0.39 -7.57 5.75
C GLU A 49 -1.70 -7.45 6.53
N LEU A 50 -2.07 -6.22 6.91
CA LEU A 50 -3.37 -5.93 7.54
C LEU A 50 -4.42 -5.66 6.46
N GLY A 51 -5.54 -6.37 6.53
CA GLY A 51 -6.64 -6.31 5.57
C GLY A 51 -6.19 -6.72 4.16
N THR A 52 -5.77 -7.98 4.04
CA THR A 52 -5.19 -8.54 2.80
C THR A 52 -6.18 -8.53 1.62
N GLY A 53 -7.48 -8.44 1.90
CA GLY A 53 -8.51 -8.45 0.87
C GLY A 53 -8.38 -9.69 -0.01
N THR A 54 -8.17 -9.48 -1.30
CA THR A 54 -8.00 -10.56 -2.30
C THR A 54 -6.55 -11.08 -2.41
N GLY A 55 -5.62 -10.67 -1.53
CA GLY A 55 -4.25 -11.20 -1.48
C GLY A 55 -3.27 -10.63 -2.51
N GLY A 56 -3.58 -9.49 -3.14
CA GLY A 56 -2.74 -8.91 -4.21
C GLY A 56 -1.35 -8.48 -3.71
N THR A 57 -1.31 -7.70 -2.63
CA THR A 57 -0.03 -7.25 -2.04
C THR A 57 0.74 -8.42 -1.43
N ALA A 58 0.07 -9.33 -0.71
CA ALA A 58 0.71 -10.55 -0.20
C ALA A 58 1.39 -11.37 -1.30
N THR A 59 0.70 -11.58 -2.42
CA THR A 59 1.25 -12.30 -3.58
C THR A 59 2.48 -11.58 -4.16
N MET A 60 2.40 -10.26 -4.32
CA MET A 60 3.52 -9.44 -4.81
C MET A 60 4.74 -9.55 -3.88
N LEU A 61 4.56 -9.41 -2.57
CA LEU A 61 5.64 -9.48 -1.59
C LEU A 61 6.25 -10.90 -1.52
N ALA A 62 5.43 -11.93 -1.64
CA ALA A 62 5.90 -13.32 -1.71
C ALA A 62 6.74 -13.59 -2.96
N LYS A 63 6.34 -13.07 -4.13
CA LYS A 63 7.16 -13.12 -5.36
C LYS A 63 8.52 -12.41 -5.19
N LEU A 64 8.59 -11.39 -4.33
CA LEU A 64 9.84 -10.71 -3.96
C LEU A 64 10.68 -11.47 -2.90
N GLY A 65 10.19 -12.61 -2.40
CA GLY A 65 10.91 -13.50 -1.49
C GLY A 65 10.59 -13.33 0.00
N ALA A 66 9.54 -12.57 0.34
CA ALA A 66 9.05 -12.47 1.71
C ALA A 66 8.22 -13.70 2.13
N SER A 67 8.19 -13.99 3.42
CA SER A 67 7.16 -14.83 4.04
C SER A 67 6.07 -13.92 4.59
N VAL A 68 4.86 -14.02 4.05
CA VAL A 68 3.77 -13.09 4.33
C VAL A 68 2.70 -13.78 5.17
N VAL A 69 2.23 -13.10 6.22
CA VAL A 69 1.00 -13.44 6.92
C VAL A 69 -0.01 -12.35 6.61
N GLY A 70 -1.09 -12.68 5.90
CA GLY A 70 -2.18 -11.75 5.63
C GLY A 70 -3.33 -11.96 6.60
N ILE A 71 -3.91 -10.87 7.12
CA ILE A 71 -5.11 -10.93 7.96
C ILE A 71 -6.26 -10.14 7.36
N ASP A 72 -7.49 -10.56 7.63
CA ASP A 72 -8.71 -9.83 7.28
C ASP A 72 -9.83 -10.16 8.29
N LEU A 73 -10.86 -9.31 8.37
CA LEU A 73 -12.07 -9.55 9.18
C LEU A 73 -13.16 -10.28 8.40
N LEU A 74 -13.01 -10.41 7.08
CA LEU A 74 -14.01 -10.99 6.20
C LEU A 74 -13.55 -12.36 5.69
N PRO A 75 -14.18 -13.48 6.13
CA PRO A 75 -13.77 -14.82 5.74
C PRO A 75 -13.70 -15.03 4.22
N PHE A 76 -14.69 -14.51 3.47
CA PHE A 76 -14.73 -14.65 2.01
C PHE A 76 -13.54 -13.97 1.31
N ARG A 77 -12.95 -12.92 1.90
CA ARG A 77 -11.74 -12.28 1.37
C ARG A 77 -10.54 -13.21 1.48
N LEU A 78 -10.41 -13.92 2.59
CA LEU A 78 -9.34 -14.89 2.79
C LEU A 78 -9.43 -16.04 1.79
N ASP A 79 -10.64 -16.46 1.42
CA ASP A 79 -10.84 -17.48 0.39
C ASP A 79 -10.42 -16.97 -1.00
N GLU A 80 -10.81 -15.72 -1.36
CA GLU A 80 -10.32 -15.05 -2.58
C GLU A 80 -8.79 -14.93 -2.59
N ALA A 81 -8.18 -14.60 -1.45
CA ALA A 81 -6.73 -14.44 -1.30
C ALA A 81 -5.98 -15.77 -1.46
N LYS A 82 -6.49 -16.85 -0.87
CA LYS A 82 -5.95 -18.21 -1.03
C LYS A 82 -5.97 -18.66 -2.48
N GLU A 83 -7.06 -18.40 -3.19
CA GLU A 83 -7.18 -18.72 -4.61
C GLU A 83 -6.13 -17.95 -5.43
N ARG A 84 -5.93 -16.65 -5.15
CA ARG A 84 -4.91 -15.86 -5.85
C ARG A 84 -3.48 -16.38 -5.62
N VAL A 85 -3.10 -16.69 -4.39
CA VAL A 85 -1.72 -17.18 -4.12
C VAL A 85 -1.48 -18.55 -4.76
N ASN A 86 -2.53 -19.37 -4.90
CA ASN A 86 -2.50 -20.62 -5.64
C ASN A 86 -2.26 -20.38 -7.14
N GLN A 87 -3.03 -19.48 -7.76
CA GLN A 87 -2.86 -19.10 -9.17
C GLN A 87 -1.46 -18.57 -9.50
N HIS A 88 -0.78 -17.98 -8.52
CA HIS A 88 0.56 -17.41 -8.67
C HIS A 88 1.69 -18.32 -8.14
N ASN A 89 1.38 -19.54 -7.71
CA ASN A 89 2.34 -20.53 -7.20
C ASN A 89 3.22 -20.03 -6.03
N VAL A 90 2.63 -19.28 -5.08
CA VAL A 90 3.32 -18.75 -3.89
C VAL A 90 2.70 -19.21 -2.57
N THR A 91 1.94 -20.32 -2.58
CA THR A 91 1.23 -20.89 -1.42
C THR A 91 2.16 -21.29 -0.27
N ASN A 92 3.43 -21.60 -0.54
CA ASN A 92 4.43 -21.93 0.47
C ASN A 92 5.00 -20.71 1.21
N ALA A 93 4.75 -19.51 0.72
CA ALA A 93 5.29 -18.26 1.24
C ALA A 93 4.23 -17.36 1.89
N VAL A 94 2.94 -17.71 1.79
CA VAL A 94 1.83 -16.88 2.27
C VAL A 94 0.85 -17.68 3.09
N ASP A 95 0.59 -17.22 4.32
CA ASP A 95 -0.46 -17.72 5.19
C ASP A 95 -1.53 -16.65 5.41
N PHE A 96 -2.78 -17.08 5.62
CA PHE A 96 -3.92 -16.19 5.84
C PHE A 96 -4.70 -16.54 7.11
N SER A 97 -5.10 -15.52 7.87
CA SER A 97 -5.86 -15.72 9.12
C SER A 97 -6.98 -14.69 9.30
N LEU A 98 -8.10 -15.13 9.89
CA LEU A 98 -9.20 -14.25 10.29
C LEU A 98 -8.82 -13.56 11.60
N MET A 99 -8.54 -12.25 11.55
CA MET A 99 -8.01 -11.53 12.69
C MET A 99 -8.34 -10.03 12.64
N ASP A 100 -8.57 -9.44 13.81
CA ASP A 100 -8.74 -8.00 13.99
C ASP A 100 -7.37 -7.32 14.11
N ALA A 101 -7.11 -6.31 13.28
CA ALA A 101 -5.87 -5.54 13.30
C ALA A 101 -5.69 -4.69 14.59
N THR A 102 -6.74 -4.50 15.38
CA THR A 102 -6.68 -3.82 16.69
C THR A 102 -6.28 -4.76 17.84
N GLN A 103 -6.23 -6.08 17.59
CA GLN A 103 -5.92 -7.12 18.58
C GLN A 103 -5.15 -8.28 17.91
N LEU A 104 -3.86 -8.09 17.70
CA LEU A 104 -3.03 -9.04 16.95
C LEU A 104 -2.60 -10.20 17.85
N ALA A 105 -3.01 -11.42 17.51
CA ALA A 105 -2.63 -12.64 18.23
C ALA A 105 -1.21 -13.14 17.87
N PHE A 106 -0.26 -12.21 17.72
CA PHE A 106 1.15 -12.50 17.46
C PHE A 106 2.03 -12.08 18.63
N PRO A 107 3.17 -12.75 18.88
CA PRO A 107 4.15 -12.30 19.85
C PRO A 107 4.75 -10.94 19.47
N ASP A 108 5.30 -10.27 20.47
CA ASP A 108 6.10 -9.05 20.28
C ASP A 108 7.28 -9.33 19.35
N ASN A 109 7.71 -8.32 18.60
CA ASN A 109 8.92 -8.38 17.76
C ASN A 109 8.94 -9.56 16.76
N THR A 110 7.81 -9.87 16.15
CA THR A 110 7.64 -11.00 15.21
C THR A 110 7.95 -10.64 13.77
N PHE A 111 7.57 -9.45 13.31
CA PHE A 111 7.60 -9.09 11.88
C PHE A 111 8.71 -8.10 11.57
N ASP A 112 9.40 -8.30 10.45
CA ASP A 112 10.35 -7.33 9.90
C ASP A 112 9.62 -6.13 9.31
N PHE A 113 8.51 -6.39 8.61
CA PHE A 113 7.65 -5.36 8.06
C PHE A 113 6.18 -5.59 8.33
N ILE A 114 5.43 -4.50 8.43
CA ILE A 114 3.97 -4.50 8.42
C ILE A 114 3.54 -3.64 7.24
N ILE A 115 2.52 -4.06 6.50
CA ILE A 115 1.92 -3.26 5.42
C ILE A 115 0.41 -3.26 5.55
N SER A 116 -0.21 -2.11 5.26
CA SER A 116 -1.65 -1.98 5.19
C SER A 116 -2.04 -1.01 4.07
N LYS A 117 -3.12 -1.34 3.36
CA LYS A 117 -3.58 -0.57 2.21
C LYS A 117 -5.10 -0.37 2.26
N SER A 118 -5.53 0.84 2.59
CA SER A 118 -6.94 1.25 2.69
C SER A 118 -7.74 0.46 3.72
N VAL A 119 -7.15 0.19 4.89
CA VAL A 119 -7.75 -0.66 5.93
C VAL A 119 -7.94 0.11 7.22
N LEU A 120 -7.04 1.04 7.55
CA LEU A 120 -7.10 1.77 8.82
C LEU A 120 -8.37 2.64 8.91
N VAL A 121 -8.96 3.04 7.77
CA VAL A 121 -10.29 3.66 7.70
C VAL A 121 -11.41 2.87 8.40
N PHE A 122 -11.20 1.57 8.63
CA PHE A 122 -12.13 0.66 9.31
C PHE A 122 -11.71 0.30 10.74
N THR A 123 -10.62 0.85 11.26
CA THR A 123 -10.04 0.46 12.56
C THR A 123 -9.85 1.64 13.50
N GLU A 124 -9.68 1.35 14.78
CA GLU A 124 -9.22 2.34 15.76
C GLU A 124 -7.72 2.61 15.55
N HIS A 125 -7.41 3.72 14.88
CA HIS A 125 -6.06 4.06 14.41
C HIS A 125 -4.98 3.92 15.49
N ALA A 126 -5.22 4.47 16.70
CA ALA A 126 -4.25 4.45 17.78
C ALA A 126 -4.02 3.03 18.32
N GLN A 127 -5.09 2.23 18.46
CA GLN A 127 -4.99 0.86 18.92
C GLN A 127 -4.29 -0.03 17.88
N THR A 128 -4.64 0.11 16.60
CA THR A 128 -3.96 -0.59 15.51
C THR A 128 -2.48 -0.21 15.46
N ALA A 129 -2.13 1.07 15.57
CA ALA A 129 -0.74 1.53 15.56
C ALA A 129 0.07 0.94 16.73
N LYS A 130 -0.50 0.87 17.93
CA LYS A 130 0.12 0.23 19.10
C LYS A 130 0.39 -1.25 18.90
N GLU A 131 -0.61 -1.99 18.41
CA GLU A 131 -0.43 -3.41 18.10
C GLU A 131 0.61 -3.64 17.01
N CYS A 132 0.63 -2.80 15.98
CA CYS A 132 1.67 -2.82 14.95
C CYS A 132 3.05 -2.61 15.57
N TYR A 133 3.22 -1.57 16.38
CA TYR A 133 4.50 -1.29 17.05
C TYR A 133 4.96 -2.46 17.92
N ARG A 134 4.03 -3.09 18.66
CA ARG A 134 4.32 -4.25 19.52
C ARG A 134 4.86 -5.44 18.73
N VAL A 135 4.16 -5.84 17.66
CA VAL A 135 4.55 -7.04 16.87
C VAL A 135 5.69 -6.78 15.88
N LEU A 136 6.05 -5.52 15.63
CA LEU A 136 7.17 -5.14 14.79
C LEU A 136 8.50 -5.38 15.52
N LYS A 137 9.49 -5.98 14.85
CA LYS A 137 10.86 -6.14 15.36
C LYS A 137 11.53 -4.77 15.60
N PRO A 138 12.50 -4.67 16.53
CA PRO A 138 13.42 -3.54 16.55
C PRO A 138 14.16 -3.43 15.21
N GLY A 139 14.25 -2.23 14.66
CA GLY A 139 14.71 -1.97 13.29
C GLY A 139 13.68 -2.25 12.18
N GLY A 140 12.49 -2.73 12.53
CA GLY A 140 11.41 -3.01 11.58
C GLY A 140 10.65 -1.75 11.13
N LYS A 141 9.86 -1.89 10.07
CA LYS A 141 9.06 -0.78 9.51
C LYS A 141 7.60 -1.15 9.26
N ALA A 142 6.69 -0.25 9.60
CA ALA A 142 5.27 -0.34 9.26
C ALA A 142 4.91 0.64 8.14
N ILE A 143 4.23 0.16 7.10
CA ILE A 143 3.82 0.91 5.93
C ILE A 143 2.29 1.04 5.93
N PHE A 144 1.77 2.26 5.93
CA PHE A 144 0.33 2.53 5.86
C PHE A 144 0.02 3.34 4.61
N ILE A 145 -0.80 2.80 3.70
CA ILE A 145 -1.23 3.45 2.47
C ILE A 145 -2.72 3.74 2.58
N GLU A 146 -3.08 5.00 2.80
CA GLU A 146 -4.44 5.37 3.21
C GLU A 146 -5.05 6.48 2.37
N ASN A 147 -6.38 6.41 2.28
CA ASN A 147 -7.18 7.36 1.53
C ASN A 147 -7.44 8.63 2.36
N MET A 148 -7.04 9.77 1.81
CA MET A 148 -7.25 11.09 2.40
C MET A 148 -8.69 11.56 2.23
N GLN A 149 -9.14 12.41 3.15
CA GLN A 149 -10.53 12.86 3.22
C GLN A 149 -10.88 14.03 2.28
N ASN A 150 -9.94 14.96 1.98
CA ASN A 150 -10.31 16.27 1.40
C ASN A 150 -10.05 16.43 -0.11
N HIS A 151 -9.64 15.41 -0.85
CA HIS A 151 -9.42 15.59 -2.29
C HIS A 151 -10.74 15.99 -2.98
N PRO A 152 -10.86 17.16 -3.64
CA PRO A 152 -12.16 17.70 -4.08
C PRO A 152 -12.95 16.78 -5.01
N MET A 153 -12.30 16.22 -6.04
CA MET A 153 -12.95 15.29 -6.97
C MET A 153 -13.40 13.99 -6.29
N VAL A 154 -12.55 13.41 -5.45
CA VAL A 154 -12.86 12.18 -4.71
C VAL A 154 -13.96 12.43 -3.69
N TRP A 155 -13.90 13.53 -2.96
CA TRP A 155 -14.96 13.94 -2.03
C TRP A 155 -16.30 14.08 -2.75
N LEU A 156 -16.34 14.76 -3.89
CA LEU A 156 -17.57 14.90 -4.69
C LEU A 156 -18.08 13.54 -5.19
N TYR A 157 -17.18 12.70 -5.70
CA TYR A 157 -17.50 11.34 -6.12
C TYR A 157 -18.10 10.51 -4.97
N ARG A 158 -17.46 10.53 -3.79
CA ARG A 158 -17.95 9.84 -2.58
C ARG A 158 -19.34 10.34 -2.22
N LYS A 159 -19.56 11.65 -2.21
CA LYS A 159 -20.86 12.26 -1.88
C LYS A 159 -21.98 11.86 -2.84
N LEU A 160 -21.68 11.75 -4.14
CA LEU A 160 -22.69 11.47 -5.16
C LEU A 160 -22.99 9.97 -5.35
N PHE A 161 -21.97 9.11 -5.24
CA PHE A 161 -22.08 7.72 -5.66
C PHE A 161 -21.92 6.69 -4.54
N LEU A 162 -21.27 7.06 -3.42
CA LEU A 162 -21.09 6.13 -2.32
C LEU A 162 -22.23 6.27 -1.30
N LYS A 163 -23.21 5.38 -1.39
CA LYS A 163 -24.21 5.16 -0.33
C LYS A 163 -23.62 4.25 0.75
N TYR A 164 -22.75 4.75 1.62
CA TYR A 164 -22.27 3.97 2.76
C TYR A 164 -23.20 4.13 3.98
N SER A 165 -23.43 3.02 4.68
CA SER A 165 -24.25 2.90 5.90
C SER A 165 -23.44 3.04 7.20
N ARG A 166 -22.11 3.17 7.12
CA ARG A 166 -21.20 3.38 8.27
C ARG A 166 -20.34 4.61 8.04
N GLU A 167 -20.06 5.35 9.11
CA GLU A 167 -19.11 6.47 9.09
C GLU A 167 -17.71 5.93 8.81
N LEU A 168 -17.15 6.28 7.64
CA LEU A 168 -15.78 5.95 7.27
C LEU A 168 -14.86 7.11 7.67
N HIS A 169 -13.87 6.85 8.52
CA HIS A 169 -12.88 7.85 8.91
C HIS A 169 -11.72 7.90 7.92
N TYR A 170 -11.94 8.58 6.79
CA TYR A 170 -10.85 8.89 5.86
C TYR A 170 -9.80 9.77 6.53
N PHE A 171 -8.55 9.62 6.11
CA PHE A 171 -7.42 10.21 6.82
C PHE A 171 -7.35 11.72 6.68
N SER A 172 -7.13 12.39 7.81
CA SER A 172 -6.66 13.76 7.90
C SER A 172 -5.16 13.82 8.20
N ILE A 173 -4.55 14.99 8.07
CA ILE A 173 -3.16 15.21 8.51
C ILE A 173 -3.02 15.01 10.04
N ALA A 174 -4.09 15.19 10.81
CA ALA A 174 -4.06 14.95 12.25
C ALA A 174 -3.95 13.46 12.57
N ASP A 175 -4.63 12.60 11.81
CA ASP A 175 -4.56 11.13 11.97
C ASP A 175 -3.16 10.59 11.65
N ILE A 176 -2.55 11.10 10.57
CA ILE A 176 -1.15 10.79 10.21
C ILE A 176 -0.23 11.13 11.38
N ARG A 177 -0.39 12.32 11.99
CA ARG A 177 0.40 12.71 13.16
C ARG A 177 0.09 11.86 14.39
N ALA A 178 -1.16 11.45 14.59
CA ALA A 178 -1.55 10.63 15.72
C ALA A 178 -0.91 9.24 15.65
N ILE A 179 -1.00 8.57 14.50
CA ILE A 179 -0.34 7.29 14.25
C ILE A 179 1.18 7.44 14.36
N GLY A 180 1.74 8.51 13.79
CA GLY A 180 3.18 8.77 13.84
C GLY A 180 3.76 8.94 15.25
N LYS A 181 2.96 9.30 16.25
CA LYS A 181 3.42 9.41 17.66
C LYS A 181 3.68 8.06 18.32
N GLU A 182 3.11 6.98 17.82
CA GLU A 182 3.30 5.64 18.37
C GLU A 182 4.62 4.99 17.91
N PHE A 183 5.32 5.60 16.95
CA PHE A 183 6.57 5.11 16.38
C PHE A 183 7.73 6.06 16.66
N ASP A 184 8.96 5.54 16.65
CA ASP A 184 10.17 6.33 16.97
C ASP A 184 10.54 7.35 15.90
N GLU A 185 10.17 7.05 14.66
CA GLU A 185 10.33 7.91 13.51
C GLU A 185 9.23 7.61 12.51
N MET A 186 8.72 8.65 11.86
CA MET A 186 7.71 8.52 10.82
C MET A 186 7.98 9.52 9.71
N GLU A 187 8.03 9.02 8.49
CA GLU A 187 8.00 9.83 7.28
C GLU A 187 6.72 9.54 6.49
N HIS A 188 6.17 10.53 5.81
CA HIS A 188 4.97 10.35 5.00
C HIS A 188 5.03 11.17 3.72
N ARG A 189 4.33 10.68 2.70
CA ARG A 189 4.23 11.32 1.41
C ARG A 189 2.82 11.23 0.88
N GLU A 190 2.33 12.36 0.39
CA GLU A 190 1.05 12.47 -0.26
C GLU A 190 1.15 12.35 -1.78
N PHE A 191 0.14 11.74 -2.38
CA PHE A 191 0.07 11.39 -3.79
C PHE A 191 -1.26 11.82 -4.40
N HIS A 192 -1.21 12.11 -5.70
CA HIS A 192 -2.37 12.37 -6.55
C HIS A 192 -3.17 13.60 -6.13
N LEU A 193 -2.58 14.77 -6.36
CA LEU A 193 -3.27 16.05 -6.26
C LEU A 193 -3.90 16.43 -7.61
N LEU A 194 -3.06 16.62 -8.62
CA LEU A 194 -3.50 16.91 -10.00
C LEU A 194 -3.43 15.65 -10.87
N SER A 195 -2.53 14.71 -10.56
CA SER A 195 -2.36 13.48 -11.35
C SER A 195 -3.59 12.57 -11.34
N LEU A 196 -4.53 12.76 -10.41
CA LEU A 196 -5.85 12.11 -10.46
C LEU A 196 -6.65 12.52 -11.71
N GLY A 197 -6.46 13.75 -12.19
CA GLY A 197 -7.11 14.24 -13.41
C GLY A 197 -6.75 13.44 -14.67
N ALA A 198 -5.63 12.70 -14.66
CA ALA A 198 -5.23 11.86 -15.80
C ALA A 198 -6.27 10.77 -16.14
N LEU A 199 -7.08 10.34 -15.18
CA LEU A 199 -8.16 9.37 -15.40
C LEU A 199 -9.23 9.86 -16.36
N PHE A 200 -9.40 11.18 -16.48
CA PHE A 200 -10.30 11.76 -17.47
C PHE A 200 -9.91 11.29 -18.88
N TRP A 201 -8.60 11.17 -19.15
CA TRP A 201 -8.11 10.74 -20.44
C TRP A 201 -8.44 9.28 -20.75
N GLN A 202 -8.48 8.38 -19.76
CA GLN A 202 -8.89 6.99 -20.00
C GLN A 202 -10.30 6.87 -20.60
N LYS A 203 -11.19 7.84 -20.30
CA LYS A 203 -12.56 7.86 -20.84
C LYS A 203 -12.71 8.67 -22.13
N VAL A 204 -11.85 9.67 -22.36
CA VAL A 204 -12.01 10.64 -23.47
C VAL A 204 -11.05 10.37 -24.63
N ILE A 205 -9.83 9.94 -24.34
CA ILE A 205 -8.78 9.69 -25.34
C ILE A 205 -8.18 8.31 -25.04
N PRO A 206 -8.64 7.23 -25.70
CA PRO A 206 -8.19 5.86 -25.42
C PRO A 206 -6.82 5.56 -26.07
N ILE A 207 -5.84 6.46 -25.88
CA ILE A 207 -4.46 6.29 -26.35
C ILE A 207 -3.59 6.03 -25.11
N PRO A 208 -3.17 4.77 -24.86
CA PRO A 208 -2.44 4.40 -23.64
C PRO A 208 -1.17 5.20 -23.41
N LEU A 209 -0.43 5.53 -24.48
CA LEU A 209 0.80 6.31 -24.40
C LEU A 209 0.55 7.75 -23.97
N PHE A 210 -0.54 8.36 -24.45
CA PHE A 210 -0.92 9.72 -24.07
C PHE A 210 -1.32 9.79 -22.59
N TYR A 211 -2.13 8.82 -22.14
CA TYR A 211 -2.48 8.70 -20.73
C TYR A 211 -1.23 8.52 -19.84
N ARG A 212 -0.32 7.61 -20.19
CA ARG A 212 0.92 7.40 -19.42
C ARG A 212 1.81 8.65 -19.39
N GLY A 213 1.99 9.31 -20.54
CA GLY A 213 2.80 10.53 -20.64
C GLY A 213 2.23 11.69 -19.82
N THR A 214 0.92 11.95 -19.92
CA THR A 214 0.25 12.99 -19.13
C THR A 214 0.27 12.68 -17.64
N LEU A 215 0.07 11.42 -17.25
CA LEU A 215 0.16 10.99 -15.86
C LEU A 215 1.57 11.22 -15.27
N GLN A 216 2.62 10.88 -16.00
CA GLN A 216 4.01 11.12 -15.57
C GLN A 216 4.31 12.61 -15.42
N LEU A 217 3.87 13.43 -16.37
CA LEU A 217 4.01 14.89 -16.30
C LEU A 217 3.28 15.46 -15.07
N LEU A 218 2.02 15.07 -14.85
CA LEU A 218 1.24 15.53 -13.70
C LEU A 218 1.85 15.07 -12.37
N ARG A 219 2.46 13.89 -12.30
CA ARG A 219 3.22 13.45 -11.12
C ARG A 219 4.45 14.32 -10.87
N LEU A 220 5.17 14.76 -11.91
CA LEU A 220 6.29 15.68 -11.77
C LEU A 220 5.83 17.05 -11.22
N ILE A 221 4.69 17.54 -11.71
CA ILE A 221 4.06 18.77 -11.23
C ILE A 221 3.63 18.61 -9.77
N ASP A 222 2.89 17.55 -9.43
CA ASP A 222 2.48 17.23 -8.06
C ASP A 222 3.69 17.23 -7.11
N ARG A 223 4.78 16.53 -7.49
CA ARG A 223 6.01 16.45 -6.67
C ARG A 223 6.70 17.78 -6.44
N SER A 224 6.62 18.70 -7.39
CA SER A 224 7.25 20.02 -7.30
C SER A 224 6.37 20.96 -6.49
N LEU A 225 5.06 20.98 -6.78
CA LEU A 225 4.07 21.79 -6.11
C LEU A 225 3.96 21.44 -4.61
N LEU A 226 3.90 20.16 -4.26
CA LEU A 226 3.80 19.73 -2.86
C LEU A 226 5.07 19.99 -2.04
N ARG A 227 6.23 20.12 -2.70
CA ARG A 227 7.48 20.57 -2.06
C ARG A 227 7.47 22.07 -1.78
N MET A 228 7.02 22.86 -2.75
CA MET A 228 6.97 24.32 -2.63
C MET A 228 5.84 24.79 -1.71
N LEU A 229 4.68 24.13 -1.76
CA LEU A 229 3.47 24.53 -1.06
C LEU A 229 2.87 23.31 -0.29
N PRO A 230 3.45 22.96 0.88
CA PRO A 230 3.00 21.81 1.69
C PRO A 230 1.54 21.88 2.12
N ILE A 231 0.94 23.07 2.12
CA ILE A 231 -0.46 23.29 2.44
C ILE A 231 -1.42 22.51 1.54
N PHE A 232 -0.98 22.11 0.34
CA PHE A 232 -1.79 21.31 -0.60
C PHE A 232 -1.78 19.80 -0.30
N LYS A 233 -0.89 19.31 0.55
CA LYS A 233 -0.81 17.89 0.93
C LYS A 233 -2.15 17.37 1.45
N ARG A 234 -2.89 18.18 2.23
CA ARG A 234 -4.21 17.81 2.75
C ARG A 234 -5.28 17.54 1.69
N PHE A 235 -5.06 17.98 0.44
CA PHE A 235 -5.98 17.80 -0.69
C PHE A 235 -5.55 16.68 -1.65
N CYS A 236 -4.43 16.00 -1.38
CA CYS A 236 -4.05 14.81 -2.11
C CYS A 236 -5.03 13.66 -1.84
N TRP A 237 -5.08 12.67 -2.74
CA TRP A 237 -6.00 11.54 -2.59
C TRP A 237 -5.45 10.45 -1.67
N ILE A 238 -4.16 10.13 -1.76
CA ILE A 238 -3.56 9.03 -1.01
C ILE A 238 -2.37 9.56 -0.21
N THR A 239 -2.20 9.03 1.00
CA THR A 239 -0.98 9.19 1.79
C THR A 239 -0.30 7.84 1.97
N ALA A 240 1.03 7.82 1.94
CA ALA A 240 1.82 6.67 2.34
C ALA A 240 2.72 7.07 3.50
N MET A 241 2.58 6.37 4.61
CA MET A 241 3.38 6.53 5.82
C MET A 241 4.37 5.38 5.92
N VAL A 242 5.59 5.70 6.31
CA VAL A 242 6.65 4.74 6.64
C VAL A 242 7.06 5.04 8.08
N CYS A 243 6.66 4.15 8.98
CA CYS A 243 6.88 4.29 10.42
C CYS A 243 7.96 3.30 10.87
N HIS A 244 8.93 3.75 11.65
CA HIS A 244 10.07 2.95 12.09
C HIS A 244 9.99 2.65 13.58
N LYS A 245 10.36 1.43 13.95
CA LYS A 245 10.74 1.06 15.31
C LYS A 245 12.27 0.97 15.36
N LYS A 246 12.93 1.82 16.13
CA LYS A 246 14.38 1.84 16.25
C LYS A 246 14.88 0.58 16.98
N THR A 247 16.16 0.29 16.81
CA THR A 247 16.84 -0.87 17.40
C THR A 247 17.04 -0.70 18.89
#